data_AF-A0A1A5HJE4-F1
#
_entry.id   AF-A0A1A5HJE4-F1
#
_cell.length_a   1.000
_cell.length_b   1.000
_cell.length_c   1.000
_cell.angle_alpha   90.00
_cell.angle_beta   90.00
_cell.angle_gamma   90.00
#
_symmetry.space_group_name_H-M   'P 1'
#
loop_
_entity.id
_entity.type
_entity.pdbx_description
1 polymer ?
#
loop_
_entity_poly.entity_id
_entity_poly.type
_entity_poly.pdbx_seq_one_letter_code
_entity_poly.pdbx_strand_id
1 'polypeptide(L)'
;MDYILKYTVFVLILSVLMGVSTWKLFKKMGYNPIFAFIPFYNYFIVLKETEQPKWWVVLSYFPIVGPIMMSVFHLHLMKKFGKTDIVSQLLTVVLPFIYMATVNYNPKTEIEEKDTFYLSGEEKEEKKESFLGSITFAAVFATVIHTFITQPFGIPTGSMERTLLVGDFLFVNKLNYGYRMPMRPLAIPFLQGTIMDTGEPKNPKDDPKSYVEAVKLPYFRLPGWEKVERRDIVVFNYPQDSVHTAIDRKDAYVKRCVAVGGDVLEVRKGRLFINGKPEVILGDQENQVSYLVYTSQQIDVNQLWNRLGYLPLQEGATADGYVYHFQGLTDKLLADIKQLPEFVKAEEILSEKGEKTISYLNPQQTKIDTTNTIFPINRNWNQDWYGPIRIPKKGDVVKINQETLPEYQWIISKYEHNKLENKNGKIYINGKEANEYTIKQDYYFMMGDNRDASLDARFFGFVPEEYIVGKPMFTWMSLQGVFDEGPKKIRWDRMFKATNTGEAHKTSYWWIATIILGLFFGWEYISKLFKKKKDN
;
A
#
# COMPACT_ATOMS: atom_id res chain seq x y z
N MET A 1 4.46 -17.15 17.82
CA MET A 1 4.13 -18.29 16.93
C MET A 1 4.44 -17.87 15.51
N ASP A 2 5.21 -18.69 14.80
CA ASP A 2 5.68 -18.44 13.44
C ASP A 2 4.50 -18.32 12.44
N TYR A 3 4.67 -17.48 11.42
CA TYR A 3 3.64 -17.21 10.40
C TYR A 3 3.20 -18.48 9.70
N ILE A 4 4.20 -19.27 9.26
CA ILE A 4 3.99 -20.49 8.49
C ILE A 4 3.15 -21.46 9.32
N LEU A 5 3.52 -21.67 10.59
CA LEU A 5 2.77 -22.55 11.48
C LEU A 5 1.31 -22.11 11.68
N LYS A 6 1.06 -20.81 11.94
CA LYS A 6 -0.32 -20.29 12.06
C LYS A 6 -1.13 -20.55 10.79
N TYR A 7 -0.51 -20.31 9.65
CA TYR A 7 -1.16 -20.43 8.36
C TYR A 7 -1.40 -21.89 7.98
N THR A 8 -0.47 -22.80 8.30
CA THR A 8 -0.66 -24.25 8.14
C THR A 8 -1.86 -24.75 8.95
N VAL A 9 -2.02 -24.31 10.20
CA VAL A 9 -3.21 -24.66 11.01
C VAL A 9 -4.50 -24.17 10.34
N PHE A 10 -4.48 -22.95 9.79
CA PHE A 10 -5.62 -22.43 9.04
C PHE A 10 -5.96 -23.27 7.80
N VAL A 11 -4.96 -23.68 7.02
CA VAL A 11 -5.11 -24.59 5.87
C VAL A 11 -5.71 -25.93 6.29
N LEU A 12 -5.25 -26.50 7.41
CA LEU A 12 -5.79 -27.75 7.93
C LEU A 12 -7.26 -27.62 8.33
N ILE A 13 -7.65 -26.53 9.01
CA ILE A 13 -9.05 -26.26 9.35
C ILE A 13 -9.91 -26.19 8.08
N LEU A 14 -9.48 -25.44 7.07
CA LEU A 14 -10.21 -25.33 5.80
C LEU A 14 -10.31 -26.69 5.08
N SER A 15 -9.29 -27.52 5.16
CA SER A 15 -9.28 -28.85 4.55
C SER A 15 -10.21 -29.83 5.25
N VAL A 16 -10.30 -29.75 6.59
CA VAL A 16 -11.29 -30.50 7.37
C VAL A 16 -12.71 -30.05 7.00
N LEU A 17 -12.96 -28.74 6.93
CA LEU A 17 -14.25 -28.20 6.52
C LEU A 17 -14.64 -28.69 5.11
N MET A 18 -13.72 -28.59 4.15
CA MET A 18 -13.91 -29.11 2.79
C MET A 18 -14.23 -30.60 2.79
N GLY A 19 -13.49 -31.40 3.56
CA GLY A 19 -13.72 -32.84 3.69
C GLY A 19 -15.11 -33.16 4.25
N VAL A 20 -15.49 -32.57 5.38
CA VAL A 20 -16.81 -32.78 6.01
C VAL A 20 -17.95 -32.37 5.06
N SER A 21 -17.76 -31.30 4.29
CA SER A 21 -18.77 -30.80 3.37
C SER A 21 -18.82 -31.53 2.02
N THR A 22 -17.85 -32.40 1.67
CA THR A 22 -17.79 -32.99 0.31
C THR A 22 -17.41 -34.48 0.23
N TRP A 23 -17.08 -35.17 1.32
CA TRP A 23 -16.57 -36.55 1.26
C TRP A 23 -17.51 -37.57 0.57
N LYS A 24 -18.83 -37.39 0.65
CA LYS A 24 -19.79 -38.27 -0.05
C LYS A 24 -19.85 -37.95 -1.54
N LEU A 25 -19.65 -36.69 -1.92
CA LEU A 25 -19.51 -36.28 -3.31
C LEU A 25 -18.27 -36.94 -3.93
N PHE A 26 -17.13 -36.95 -3.22
CA PHE A 26 -15.93 -37.67 -3.65
C PHE A 26 -16.20 -39.17 -3.82
N LYS A 27 -16.95 -39.78 -2.89
CA LYS A 27 -17.38 -41.18 -3.02
C LYS A 27 -18.22 -41.40 -4.29
N LYS A 28 -19.16 -40.51 -4.59
CA LYS A 28 -20.00 -40.57 -5.81
C LYS A 28 -19.17 -40.46 -7.09
N MET A 29 -18.11 -39.65 -7.08
CA MET A 29 -17.14 -39.56 -8.19
C MET A 29 -16.17 -40.76 -8.29
N GLY A 30 -16.32 -41.78 -7.44
CA GLY A 30 -15.48 -42.99 -7.48
C GLY A 30 -14.15 -42.87 -6.73
N TYR A 31 -13.96 -41.84 -5.89
CA TYR A 31 -12.74 -41.63 -5.10
C TYR A 31 -12.90 -42.09 -3.64
N ASN A 32 -11.77 -42.40 -2.99
CA ASN A 32 -11.76 -42.65 -1.55
C ASN A 32 -12.20 -41.37 -0.80
N PRO A 33 -13.21 -41.43 0.09
CA PRO A 33 -13.69 -40.28 0.87
C PRO A 33 -12.61 -39.49 1.61
N ILE A 34 -11.54 -40.16 2.06
CA ILE A 34 -10.43 -39.53 2.78
C ILE A 34 -9.75 -38.46 1.93
N PHE A 35 -9.75 -38.62 0.60
CA PHE A 35 -9.12 -37.66 -0.31
C PHE A 35 -9.75 -36.27 -0.27
N ALA A 36 -11.02 -36.14 0.17
CA ALA A 36 -11.66 -34.84 0.37
C ALA A 36 -11.01 -34.00 1.49
N PHE A 37 -10.33 -34.65 2.44
CA PHE A 37 -9.68 -34.02 3.60
C PHE A 37 -8.21 -33.67 3.34
N ILE A 38 -7.60 -34.18 2.28
CA ILE A 38 -6.18 -33.97 2.00
C ILE A 38 -6.01 -32.62 1.28
N PRO A 39 -5.35 -31.61 1.89
CA PRO A 39 -5.13 -30.31 1.26
C PRO A 39 -4.41 -30.48 -0.08
N PHE A 40 -4.74 -29.61 -1.03
CA PHE A 40 -4.28 -29.62 -2.42
C PHE A 40 -4.81 -30.81 -3.22
N TYR A 41 -4.68 -32.04 -2.71
CA TYR A 41 -5.11 -33.24 -3.44
C TYR A 41 -6.64 -33.27 -3.66
N ASN A 42 -7.41 -32.79 -2.68
CA ASN A 42 -8.85 -32.59 -2.83
C ASN A 42 -9.19 -31.72 -4.06
N TYR A 43 -8.58 -30.55 -4.18
CA TYR A 43 -8.81 -29.63 -5.29
C TYR A 43 -8.18 -30.10 -6.60
N PHE A 44 -7.07 -30.84 -6.55
CA PHE A 44 -6.52 -31.50 -7.73
C PHE A 44 -7.52 -32.48 -8.35
N ILE A 45 -8.22 -33.28 -7.52
CA ILE A 45 -9.29 -34.17 -7.98
C ILE A 45 -10.44 -33.35 -8.57
N VAL A 46 -10.90 -32.30 -7.88
CA VAL A 46 -11.97 -31.42 -8.40
C VAL A 46 -11.62 -30.87 -9.79
N LEU A 47 -10.40 -30.35 -9.95
CA LEU A 47 -9.92 -29.81 -11.24
C LEU A 47 -9.82 -30.89 -12.32
N LYS A 48 -9.32 -32.08 -11.97
CA LYS A 48 -9.28 -33.23 -12.89
C LYS A 48 -10.68 -33.62 -13.36
N GLU A 49 -11.62 -33.72 -12.43
CA GLU A 49 -13.00 -34.16 -12.68
C GLU A 49 -13.85 -33.13 -13.43
N THR A 50 -13.44 -31.86 -13.40
CA THR A 50 -14.11 -30.73 -14.06
C THR A 50 -13.34 -30.23 -15.29
N GLU A 51 -12.30 -30.97 -15.69
CA GLU A 51 -11.46 -30.72 -16.87
C GLU A 51 -10.77 -29.35 -16.89
N GLN A 52 -10.38 -28.85 -15.72
CA GLN A 52 -9.70 -27.57 -15.53
C GLN A 52 -8.17 -27.75 -15.42
N PRO A 53 -7.37 -26.67 -15.59
CA PRO A 53 -5.92 -26.73 -15.43
C PRO A 53 -5.52 -27.16 -14.02
N LYS A 54 -4.92 -28.35 -13.90
CA LYS A 54 -4.57 -28.96 -12.60
C LYS A 54 -3.56 -28.14 -11.79
N TRP A 55 -2.73 -27.34 -12.44
CA TRP A 55 -1.74 -26.50 -11.78
C TRP A 55 -2.37 -25.39 -10.92
N TRP A 56 -3.63 -25.02 -11.17
CA TRP A 56 -4.37 -24.06 -10.34
C TRP A 56 -4.44 -24.45 -8.87
N VAL A 57 -4.26 -25.74 -8.56
CA VAL A 57 -4.19 -26.26 -7.19
C VAL A 57 -3.17 -25.50 -6.33
N VAL A 58 -2.06 -25.03 -6.90
CA VAL A 58 -1.03 -24.28 -6.16
C VAL A 58 -1.58 -22.98 -5.56
N LEU A 59 -2.63 -22.41 -6.17
CA LEU A 59 -3.24 -21.16 -5.74
C LEU A 59 -4.29 -21.33 -4.61
N SER A 60 -4.80 -22.54 -4.36
CA SER A 60 -5.89 -22.83 -3.39
C SER A 60 -5.67 -22.28 -1.99
N TYR A 61 -4.42 -22.21 -1.54
CA TYR A 61 -4.06 -21.75 -0.20
C TYR A 61 -3.03 -20.62 -0.24
N PHE A 62 -3.00 -19.82 -1.31
CA PHE A 62 -2.28 -18.56 -1.26
C PHE A 62 -3.10 -17.53 -0.44
N PRO A 63 -2.50 -16.71 0.45
CA PRO A 63 -3.27 -15.67 1.14
C PRO A 63 -3.99 -14.74 0.17
N ILE A 64 -5.24 -14.36 0.47
CA ILE A 64 -6.15 -13.54 -0.37
C ILE A 64 -6.60 -14.24 -1.67
N VAL A 65 -5.68 -14.81 -2.45
CA VAL A 65 -5.97 -15.51 -3.72
C VAL A 65 -6.66 -16.86 -3.49
N GLY A 66 -6.23 -17.59 -2.47
CA GLY A 66 -6.72 -18.92 -2.11
C GLY A 66 -8.21 -18.97 -1.86
N PRO A 67 -8.78 -18.11 -0.99
CA PRO A 67 -10.23 -18.03 -0.82
C PRO A 67 -11.01 -17.85 -2.13
N ILE A 68 -10.51 -17.05 -3.08
CA ILE A 68 -11.13 -16.86 -4.40
C ILE A 68 -11.05 -18.15 -5.21
N MET A 69 -9.86 -18.76 -5.26
CA MET A 69 -9.65 -20.01 -6.01
C MET A 69 -10.44 -21.17 -5.43
N MET A 70 -10.55 -21.27 -4.11
CA MET A 70 -11.41 -22.24 -3.44
C MET A 70 -12.86 -22.05 -3.88
N SER A 71 -13.38 -20.82 -3.90
CA SER A 71 -14.73 -20.54 -4.42
C SER A 71 -14.89 -20.97 -5.88
N VAL A 72 -13.90 -20.69 -6.73
CA VAL A 72 -13.88 -21.17 -8.13
C VAL A 72 -13.93 -22.71 -8.18
N PHE A 73 -13.16 -23.40 -7.34
CA PHE A 73 -13.15 -24.86 -7.30
C PHE A 73 -14.46 -25.43 -6.76
N HIS A 74 -15.06 -24.80 -5.74
CA HIS A 74 -16.36 -25.18 -5.22
C HIS A 74 -17.45 -25.03 -6.28
N LEU A 75 -17.44 -23.93 -7.05
CA LEU A 75 -18.37 -23.73 -8.17
C LEU A 75 -18.21 -24.81 -9.24
N HIS A 76 -16.97 -25.17 -9.60
CA HIS A 76 -16.72 -26.26 -10.53
C HIS A 76 -17.23 -27.61 -10.00
N LEU A 77 -17.01 -27.90 -8.70
CA LEU A 77 -17.52 -29.10 -8.06
C LEU A 77 -19.05 -29.12 -8.06
N MET A 78 -19.70 -28.03 -7.66
CA MET A 78 -21.16 -27.91 -7.62
C MET A 78 -21.79 -28.05 -9.01
N LYS A 79 -21.15 -27.49 -10.04
CA LYS A 79 -21.55 -27.69 -11.44
C LYS A 79 -21.53 -29.16 -11.85
N LYS A 80 -20.59 -29.98 -11.36
CA LYS A 80 -20.55 -31.43 -11.64
C LYS A 80 -21.74 -32.20 -11.04
N PHE A 81 -22.46 -31.61 -10.10
CA PHE A 81 -23.62 -32.19 -9.43
C PHE A 81 -24.93 -31.44 -9.76
N GLY A 82 -25.03 -30.81 -10.93
CA GLY A 82 -26.26 -30.17 -11.40
C GLY A 82 -26.62 -28.85 -10.70
N LYS A 83 -25.69 -28.23 -9.96
CA LYS A 83 -25.93 -27.00 -9.20
C LYS A 83 -25.41 -25.79 -9.98
N THR A 84 -26.08 -25.50 -11.09
CA THR A 84 -25.68 -24.47 -12.05
C THR A 84 -26.48 -23.18 -11.94
N ASP A 85 -27.60 -23.17 -11.22
CA ASP A 85 -28.44 -21.99 -11.05
C ASP A 85 -27.77 -20.88 -10.21
N ILE A 86 -28.22 -19.64 -10.40
CA ILE A 86 -27.62 -18.44 -9.78
C ILE A 86 -27.68 -18.51 -8.24
N VAL A 87 -28.76 -19.04 -7.66
CA VAL A 87 -28.92 -19.12 -6.20
C VAL A 87 -27.91 -20.10 -5.63
N SER A 88 -27.78 -21.27 -6.24
CA SER A 88 -26.77 -22.28 -5.88
C SER A 88 -25.35 -21.73 -6.00
N GLN A 89 -25.04 -20.99 -7.06
CA GLN A 89 -23.72 -20.36 -7.24
C GLN A 89 -23.44 -19.32 -6.14
N LEU A 90 -24.40 -18.44 -5.84
CA LEU A 90 -24.27 -17.43 -4.78
C LEU A 90 -24.07 -18.10 -3.41
N LEU A 91 -24.88 -19.12 -3.08
CA LEU A 91 -24.74 -19.86 -1.82
C LEU A 91 -23.39 -20.58 -1.73
N THR A 92 -22.87 -21.10 -2.85
CA THR A 92 -21.54 -21.72 -2.92
C THR A 92 -20.42 -20.72 -2.63
N VAL A 93 -20.58 -19.45 -3.00
CA VAL A 93 -19.56 -18.41 -2.75
C VAL A 93 -19.69 -17.81 -1.36
N VAL A 94 -20.90 -17.50 -0.91
CA VAL A 94 -21.14 -16.78 0.37
C VAL A 94 -21.09 -17.74 1.55
N LEU A 95 -21.62 -18.96 1.41
CA LEU A 95 -21.69 -19.97 2.47
C LEU A 95 -21.17 -21.33 1.97
N PRO A 96 -19.92 -21.40 1.47
CA PRO A 96 -19.39 -22.55 0.72
C PRO A 96 -19.59 -23.88 1.47
N PHE A 97 -19.08 -23.96 2.70
CA PHE A 97 -19.08 -25.21 3.45
C PHE A 97 -20.49 -25.63 3.90
N ILE A 98 -21.39 -24.67 4.15
CA ILE A 98 -22.78 -24.95 4.51
C ILE A 98 -23.54 -25.47 3.29
N TYR A 99 -23.50 -24.74 2.18
CA TYR A 99 -24.23 -25.12 0.98
C TYR A 99 -23.73 -26.45 0.40
N MET A 100 -22.40 -26.62 0.27
CA MET A 100 -21.82 -27.89 -0.18
C MET A 100 -22.21 -29.05 0.72
N ALA A 101 -22.28 -28.86 2.04
CA ALA A 101 -22.76 -29.89 2.95
C ALA A 101 -24.21 -30.28 2.64
N THR A 102 -25.10 -29.32 2.36
CA THR A 102 -26.49 -29.65 1.98
C THR A 102 -26.55 -30.54 0.73
N VAL A 103 -25.72 -30.25 -0.28
CA VAL A 103 -25.61 -31.05 -1.51
C VAL A 103 -25.00 -32.43 -1.23
N ASN A 104 -23.96 -32.49 -0.40
CA ASN A 104 -23.22 -33.70 -0.03
C ASN A 104 -24.08 -34.71 0.75
N TYR A 105 -24.96 -34.24 1.64
CA TYR A 105 -25.82 -35.10 2.45
C TYR A 105 -27.19 -35.36 1.81
N ASN A 106 -27.55 -34.70 0.70
CA ASN A 106 -28.77 -34.96 -0.02
C ASN A 106 -28.69 -36.32 -0.78
N PRO A 107 -29.61 -37.27 -0.50
CA PRO A 107 -29.63 -38.56 -1.18
C PRO A 107 -29.82 -38.45 -2.70
N LYS A 108 -30.58 -37.44 -3.18
CA LYS A 108 -30.94 -37.25 -4.59
C LYS A 108 -29.84 -36.62 -5.46
N THR A 109 -28.73 -36.21 -4.85
CA THR A 109 -27.63 -35.61 -5.60
C THR A 109 -26.93 -36.67 -6.43
N GLU A 110 -26.96 -36.56 -7.75
CA GLU A 110 -26.22 -37.45 -8.66
C GLU A 110 -25.23 -36.65 -9.49
N ILE A 111 -24.26 -37.35 -10.10
CA ILE A 111 -23.34 -36.70 -11.02
C ILE A 111 -24.13 -36.31 -12.26
N GLU A 112 -24.01 -35.06 -12.67
CA GLU A 112 -24.55 -34.62 -13.95
C GLU A 112 -23.60 -35.13 -15.04
N GLU A 113 -24.00 -36.21 -15.73
CA GLU A 113 -23.34 -36.62 -16.95
C GLU A 113 -23.58 -35.53 -18.00
N LYS A 114 -22.51 -34.93 -18.53
CA LYS A 114 -22.64 -34.16 -19.76
C LYS A 114 -23.08 -35.16 -20.82
N ASP A 115 -24.30 -35.04 -21.34
CA ASP A 115 -24.79 -35.83 -22.46
C ASP A 115 -23.76 -35.79 -23.60
N THR A 116 -22.93 -36.83 -23.70
CA THR A 116 -22.10 -37.11 -24.87
C THR A 116 -22.99 -37.79 -25.91
N PHE A 117 -24.01 -37.09 -26.38
CA PHE A 117 -24.71 -37.47 -27.60
C PHE A 117 -24.01 -36.78 -28.78
N TYR A 118 -22.81 -37.28 -29.12
CA TYR A 118 -22.16 -36.94 -30.37
C TYR A 118 -22.92 -37.66 -31.49
N LEU A 119 -23.84 -36.94 -32.16
CA LEU A 119 -24.24 -37.32 -33.51
C LEU A 119 -23.00 -37.20 -34.40
N SER A 120 -22.76 -38.27 -35.14
CA SER A 120 -21.64 -38.45 -36.06
C SER A 120 -21.30 -37.19 -36.88
N GLY A 121 -20.05 -36.73 -36.78
CA GLY A 121 -19.42 -35.96 -37.85
C GLY A 121 -18.98 -34.52 -37.56
N GLU A 122 -19.21 -33.97 -36.37
CA GLU A 122 -18.67 -32.64 -36.04
C GLU A 122 -17.31 -32.75 -35.36
N GLU A 123 -16.32 -32.11 -35.97
CA GLU A 123 -14.95 -31.98 -35.48
C GLU A 123 -14.95 -31.56 -34.01
N LYS A 124 -13.94 -32.01 -33.25
CA LYS A 124 -13.62 -31.47 -31.93
C LYS A 124 -13.42 -29.96 -32.07
N GLU A 125 -14.47 -29.16 -31.91
CA GLU A 125 -14.32 -27.74 -31.67
C GLU A 125 -13.42 -27.62 -30.43
N GLU A 126 -12.22 -27.08 -30.65
CA GLU A 126 -11.30 -26.72 -29.58
C GLU A 126 -12.12 -26.03 -28.50
N LYS A 127 -12.05 -26.54 -27.26
CA LYS A 127 -12.73 -25.99 -26.09
C LYS A 127 -12.44 -24.49 -26.02
N LYS A 128 -13.31 -23.66 -26.60
CA LYS A 128 -13.28 -22.22 -26.39
C LYS A 128 -13.55 -22.04 -24.90
N GLU A 129 -12.55 -21.55 -24.17
CA GLU A 129 -12.78 -21.11 -22.80
C GLU A 129 -14.02 -20.21 -22.79
N SER A 130 -14.98 -20.55 -21.93
CA SER A 130 -16.15 -19.69 -21.76
C SER A 130 -15.67 -18.30 -21.37
N PHE A 131 -16.21 -17.25 -21.99
CA PHE A 131 -15.89 -15.84 -21.71
C PHE A 131 -15.82 -15.53 -20.19
N LEU A 132 -16.73 -16.12 -19.40
CA LEU A 132 -16.76 -15.99 -17.94
C LEU A 132 -15.53 -16.64 -17.26
N GLY A 133 -15.06 -17.77 -17.78
CA GLY A 133 -13.83 -18.44 -17.33
C GLY A 133 -12.59 -17.59 -17.60
N SER A 134 -12.47 -17.01 -18.80
CA SER A 134 -11.34 -16.12 -19.12
C SER A 134 -11.34 -14.84 -18.27
N ILE A 135 -12.51 -14.24 -18.00
CA ILE A 135 -12.62 -13.09 -17.08
C ILE A 135 -12.22 -13.48 -15.66
N THR A 136 -12.70 -14.64 -15.18
CA THR A 136 -12.38 -15.13 -13.82
C THR A 136 -10.86 -15.34 -13.69
N PHE A 137 -10.24 -15.97 -14.68
CA PHE A 137 -8.80 -16.16 -14.72
C PHE A 137 -8.05 -14.82 -14.71
N ALA A 138 -8.48 -13.85 -15.54
CA ALA A 138 -7.89 -12.52 -15.58
C ALA A 138 -8.00 -11.80 -14.22
N ALA A 139 -9.15 -11.88 -13.55
CA ALA A 139 -9.37 -11.29 -12.23
C ALA A 139 -8.49 -11.93 -11.14
N VAL A 140 -8.37 -13.26 -11.15
CA VAL A 140 -7.46 -14.01 -10.25
C VAL A 140 -6.02 -13.61 -10.52
N PHE A 141 -5.59 -13.60 -11.79
CA PHE A 141 -4.24 -13.23 -12.17
C PHE A 141 -3.91 -11.80 -11.76
N ALA A 142 -4.81 -10.85 -12.05
CA ALA A 142 -4.69 -9.47 -11.59
C ALA A 142 -4.58 -9.38 -10.05
N THR A 143 -5.36 -10.20 -9.32
CA THR A 143 -5.27 -10.27 -7.86
C THR A 143 -3.92 -10.80 -7.38
N VAL A 144 -3.35 -11.82 -8.05
CA VAL A 144 -2.01 -12.34 -7.76
C VAL A 144 -0.95 -11.26 -7.97
N ILE A 145 -0.96 -10.62 -9.14
CA ILE A 145 -0.02 -9.53 -9.47
C ILE A 145 -0.16 -8.40 -8.45
N HIS A 146 -1.38 -7.96 -8.17
CA HIS A 146 -1.71 -6.90 -7.20
C HIS A 146 -1.24 -7.23 -5.78
N THR A 147 -1.49 -8.46 -5.35
CA THR A 147 -1.20 -8.89 -3.98
C THR A 147 0.29 -9.04 -3.77
N PHE A 148 1.00 -9.72 -4.68
CA PHE A 148 2.37 -10.21 -4.45
C PHE A 148 3.47 -9.40 -5.13
N ILE A 149 3.19 -8.76 -6.26
CA ILE A 149 4.23 -8.18 -7.12
C ILE A 149 4.18 -6.65 -7.09
N THR A 150 3.07 -6.07 -7.53
CA THR A 150 2.94 -4.62 -7.68
C THR A 150 1.61 -4.12 -7.18
N GLN A 151 1.60 -2.97 -6.51
CA GLN A 151 0.37 -2.34 -6.04
C GLN A 151 0.26 -0.92 -6.61
N PRO A 152 -0.89 -0.55 -7.21
CA PRO A 152 -1.13 0.80 -7.67
C PRO A 152 -1.47 1.73 -6.50
N PHE A 153 -0.96 2.96 -6.53
CA PHE A 153 -1.29 4.02 -5.57
C PHE A 153 -1.50 5.35 -6.29
N GLY A 154 -2.53 6.12 -5.90
CA GLY A 154 -2.68 7.52 -6.30
C GLY A 154 -1.96 8.45 -5.33
N ILE A 155 -1.49 9.60 -5.82
CA ILE A 155 -0.89 10.67 -5.01
C ILE A 155 -1.93 11.76 -4.76
N PRO A 156 -2.58 11.78 -3.58
CA PRO A 156 -3.60 12.77 -3.26
C PRO A 156 -3.05 14.09 -2.71
N THR A 157 -1.80 14.13 -2.24
CA THR A 157 -1.23 15.30 -1.55
C THR A 157 0.16 15.68 -2.06
N GLY A 158 0.48 16.98 -2.02
CA GLY A 158 1.72 17.57 -2.55
C GLY A 158 2.95 17.44 -1.65
N SER A 159 2.99 16.47 -0.74
CA SER A 159 4.14 16.28 0.17
C SER A 159 5.44 15.84 -0.53
N MET A 160 5.31 15.29 -1.74
CA MET A 160 6.42 14.88 -2.61
C MET A 160 6.49 15.73 -3.88
N GLU A 161 5.87 16.92 -3.88
CA GLU A 161 5.72 17.78 -5.06
C GLU A 161 7.06 18.02 -5.77
N ARG A 162 7.01 18.23 -7.09
CA ARG A 162 8.13 18.27 -8.06
C ARG A 162 8.71 16.89 -8.37
N THR A 163 8.93 16.05 -7.36
CA THR A 163 9.34 14.65 -7.57
C THR A 163 8.17 13.79 -8.04
N LEU A 164 7.08 13.81 -7.26
CA LEU A 164 5.80 13.14 -7.48
C LEU A 164 4.69 14.17 -7.28
N LEU A 165 3.86 14.38 -8.30
CA LEU A 165 2.84 15.43 -8.25
C LEU A 165 1.50 14.87 -7.79
N VAL A 166 0.68 15.72 -7.19
CA VAL A 166 -0.74 15.41 -6.96
C VAL A 166 -1.39 14.93 -8.25
N GLY A 167 -2.09 13.80 -8.21
CA GLY A 167 -2.70 13.16 -9.37
C GLY A 167 -1.79 12.20 -10.14
N ASP A 168 -0.54 12.00 -9.74
CA ASP A 168 0.27 10.87 -10.22
C ASP A 168 -0.29 9.54 -9.67
N PHE A 169 -0.32 8.52 -10.52
CA PHE A 169 -0.64 7.15 -10.15
C PHE A 169 0.57 6.27 -10.37
N LEU A 170 1.05 5.65 -9.29
CA LEU A 170 2.30 4.90 -9.24
C LEU A 170 2.04 3.41 -9.24
N PHE A 171 2.91 2.63 -9.88
CA PHE A 171 3.08 1.22 -9.54
C PHE A 171 4.24 1.07 -8.56
N VAL A 172 4.00 0.33 -7.48
CA VAL A 172 4.97 0.10 -6.41
C VAL A 172 5.37 -1.36 -6.40
N ASN A 173 6.66 -1.65 -6.56
CA ASN A 173 7.21 -2.99 -6.44
C ASN A 173 7.29 -3.41 -4.98
N LYS A 174 6.63 -4.51 -4.64
CA LYS A 174 6.64 -5.09 -3.28
C LYS A 174 7.81 -6.06 -3.05
N LEU A 175 8.53 -6.43 -4.11
CA LEU A 175 9.64 -7.40 -4.07
C LEU A 175 11.00 -6.74 -3.75
N ASN A 176 11.22 -5.47 -4.12
CA ASN A 176 12.50 -4.77 -3.90
C ASN A 176 12.99 -4.91 -2.45
N TYR A 177 12.18 -4.47 -1.48
CA TYR A 177 12.49 -4.54 -0.05
C TYR A 177 11.97 -5.81 0.62
N GLY A 178 11.68 -6.84 -0.16
CA GLY A 178 11.15 -8.11 0.34
C GLY A 178 9.64 -8.08 0.55
N TYR A 179 8.97 -9.11 0.05
CA TYR A 179 7.52 -9.19 0.13
C TYR A 179 7.05 -9.41 1.56
N ARG A 180 6.28 -8.47 2.10
CA ARG A 180 5.56 -8.65 3.36
C ARG A 180 4.32 -9.50 3.14
N MET A 181 4.28 -10.67 3.77
CA MET A 181 3.13 -11.56 3.69
C MET A 181 1.88 -10.90 4.29
N PRO A 182 0.67 -11.16 3.74
CA PRO A 182 -0.57 -10.60 4.29
C PRO A 182 -0.79 -11.07 5.73
N MET A 183 -1.07 -10.12 6.62
CA MET A 183 -1.43 -10.40 8.01
C MET A 183 -2.94 -10.68 8.15
N ARG A 184 -3.73 -10.12 7.22
CA ARG A 184 -5.16 -10.36 7.04
C ARG A 184 -5.39 -11.19 5.76
N PRO A 185 -5.35 -12.53 5.86
CA PRO A 185 -5.44 -13.42 4.69
C PRO A 185 -6.86 -13.51 4.11
N LEU A 186 -7.88 -13.12 4.87
CA LEU A 186 -9.27 -13.04 4.45
C LEU A 186 -9.64 -11.57 4.27
N ALA A 187 -9.60 -11.10 3.02
CA ALA A 187 -9.90 -9.74 2.66
C ALA A 187 -10.43 -9.66 1.22
N ILE A 188 -11.20 -8.62 0.93
CA ILE A 188 -11.64 -8.29 -0.42
C ILE A 188 -10.44 -7.71 -1.18
N PRO A 189 -10.05 -8.28 -2.34
CA PRO A 189 -8.99 -7.74 -3.18
C PRO A 189 -9.26 -6.29 -3.58
N PHE A 190 -8.19 -5.52 -3.82
CA PHE A 190 -8.24 -4.14 -4.30
C PHE A 190 -8.88 -3.09 -3.36
N LEU A 191 -9.41 -3.49 -2.20
CA LEU A 191 -9.93 -2.56 -1.19
C LEU A 191 -8.94 -2.34 -0.04
N GLN A 192 -8.75 -1.07 0.33
CA GLN A 192 -7.86 -0.65 1.40
C GLN A 192 -8.68 -0.34 2.65
N GLY A 193 -8.63 -1.22 3.67
CA GLY A 193 -9.22 -0.96 4.98
C GLY A 193 -10.74 -1.17 5.11
N THR A 194 -11.54 -0.48 4.31
CA THR A 194 -13.02 -0.45 4.38
C THR A 194 -13.69 -0.82 3.05
N ILE A 195 -14.97 -1.20 3.12
CA ILE A 195 -15.80 -1.54 1.96
C ILE A 195 -16.49 -0.29 1.41
N MET A 196 -16.96 0.57 2.30
CA MET A 196 -17.64 1.82 2.00
C MET A 196 -17.32 2.82 3.11
N ASP A 197 -17.10 4.07 2.74
CA ASP A 197 -17.02 5.19 3.66
C ASP A 197 -18.41 5.82 3.77
N THR A 198 -18.96 5.83 4.99
CA THR A 198 -20.30 6.35 5.26
C THR A 198 -20.33 7.86 5.51
N GLY A 199 -19.16 8.50 5.69
CA GLY A 199 -19.03 9.96 5.84
C GLY A 199 -19.52 10.54 7.16
N GLU A 200 -19.89 9.71 8.14
CA GLU A 200 -20.40 10.20 9.43
C GLU A 200 -19.27 10.64 10.39
N PRO A 201 -19.48 11.67 11.24
CA PRO A 201 -18.49 12.08 12.23
C PRO A 201 -18.14 10.94 13.21
N LYS A 202 -16.84 10.59 13.31
CA LYS A 202 -16.24 9.44 14.04
C LYS A 202 -16.11 8.13 13.22
N ASN A 203 -16.75 8.04 12.05
CA ASN A 203 -16.31 7.16 10.97
C ASN A 203 -15.06 7.77 10.32
N PRO A 204 -14.02 6.98 10.01
CA PRO A 204 -14.12 5.65 9.38
C PRO A 204 -13.75 4.47 10.30
N LYS A 205 -13.68 4.65 11.63
CA LYS A 205 -13.29 3.55 12.54
C LYS A 205 -14.31 2.42 12.61
N ASP A 206 -15.59 2.77 12.49
CA ASP A 206 -16.71 1.84 12.60
C ASP A 206 -17.26 1.43 11.22
N ASP A 207 -16.64 1.90 10.13
CA ASP A 207 -17.03 1.51 8.77
C ASP A 207 -16.82 -0.01 8.53
N PRO A 208 -17.64 -0.63 7.67
CA PRO A 208 -17.50 -2.04 7.34
C PRO A 208 -16.11 -2.34 6.79
N LYS A 209 -15.36 -3.19 7.50
CA LYS A 209 -13.97 -3.54 7.16
C LYS A 209 -13.95 -4.43 5.92
N SER A 210 -12.99 -4.19 5.02
CA SER A 210 -12.77 -5.03 3.83
C SER A 210 -12.06 -6.36 4.15
N TYR A 211 -11.90 -6.69 5.44
CA TYR A 211 -11.15 -7.85 5.92
C TYR A 211 -11.73 -8.40 7.23
N VAL A 212 -11.45 -9.68 7.50
CA VAL A 212 -11.91 -10.37 8.72
C VAL A 212 -10.92 -10.17 9.86
N GLU A 213 -11.38 -9.62 10.99
CA GLU A 213 -10.50 -9.34 12.14
C GLU A 213 -10.14 -10.58 12.98
N ALA A 214 -11.01 -11.58 12.99
CA ALA A 214 -10.81 -12.81 13.77
C ALA A 214 -9.56 -13.59 13.32
N VAL A 215 -9.15 -13.45 12.06
CA VAL A 215 -7.97 -14.12 11.51
C VAL A 215 -6.81 -13.13 11.42
N LYS A 216 -5.84 -13.28 12.32
CA LYS A 216 -4.62 -12.44 12.38
C LYS A 216 -3.36 -13.31 12.33
N LEU A 217 -2.59 -13.13 11.27
CA LEU A 217 -1.27 -13.73 11.13
C LEU A 217 -0.19 -12.79 11.68
N PRO A 218 0.93 -13.32 12.21
CA PRO A 218 2.06 -12.49 12.66
C PRO A 218 2.74 -11.80 11.48
N TYR A 219 3.66 -10.88 11.72
CA TYR A 219 4.50 -10.34 10.66
C TYR A 219 5.46 -11.41 10.13
N PHE A 220 5.60 -11.45 8.81
CA PHE A 220 6.62 -12.23 8.12
C PHE A 220 6.92 -11.57 6.78
N ARG A 221 8.21 -11.43 6.46
CA ARG A 221 8.70 -10.81 5.24
C ARG A 221 9.69 -11.75 4.57
N LEU A 222 9.52 -11.96 3.27
CA LEU A 222 10.47 -12.69 2.44
C LEU A 222 11.71 -11.82 2.15
N PRO A 223 12.88 -12.41 1.89
CA PRO A 223 14.05 -11.65 1.47
C PRO A 223 13.76 -10.76 0.26
N GLY A 224 14.27 -9.52 0.31
CA GLY A 224 14.22 -8.57 -0.81
C GLY A 224 15.43 -8.69 -1.72
N TRP A 225 15.34 -8.02 -2.88
CA TRP A 225 16.49 -7.83 -3.78
C TRP A 225 17.47 -6.79 -3.24
N GLU A 226 16.98 -5.84 -2.47
CA GLU A 226 17.75 -4.76 -1.87
C GLU A 226 17.16 -4.37 -0.50
N LYS A 227 17.89 -3.55 0.26
CA LYS A 227 17.38 -2.92 1.48
C LYS A 227 16.94 -1.49 1.17
N VAL A 228 16.16 -0.90 2.07
CA VAL A 228 15.86 0.53 1.98
C VAL A 228 17.14 1.32 2.25
N GLU A 229 17.50 2.21 1.34
CA GLU A 229 18.69 3.04 1.42
C GLU A 229 18.34 4.53 1.50
N ARG A 230 19.33 5.35 1.87
CA ARG A 230 19.15 6.80 1.85
C ARG A 230 18.82 7.27 0.43
N ARG A 231 17.85 8.18 0.39
CA ARG A 231 17.27 8.84 -0.78
C ARG A 231 16.30 7.99 -1.58
N ASP A 232 16.06 6.73 -1.22
CA ASP A 232 14.97 5.97 -1.83
C ASP A 232 13.63 6.66 -1.57
N ILE A 233 12.79 6.75 -2.59
CA ILE A 233 11.36 6.97 -2.39
C ILE A 233 10.75 5.65 -1.94
N VAL A 234 9.97 5.67 -0.86
CA VAL A 234 9.44 4.46 -0.25
C VAL A 234 7.96 4.64 0.02
N VAL A 235 7.17 3.62 -0.34
CA VAL A 235 5.79 3.50 0.13
C VAL A 235 5.77 2.64 1.38
N PHE A 236 5.11 3.13 2.40
CA PHE A 236 4.98 2.48 3.70
C PHE A 236 3.60 2.77 4.29
N ASN A 237 3.15 1.93 5.21
CA ASN A 237 1.92 2.17 5.94
C ASN A 237 2.13 3.26 7.00
N TYR A 238 1.17 4.15 7.17
CA TYR A 238 1.26 5.27 8.12
C TYR A 238 1.33 4.78 9.58
N PRO A 239 2.43 5.02 10.33
CA PRO A 239 2.61 4.42 11.66
C PRO A 239 1.58 4.83 12.71
N GLN A 240 1.07 6.07 12.64
CA GLN A 240 0.10 6.61 13.60
C GLN A 240 -1.34 6.60 13.08
N ASP A 241 -1.63 5.82 12.02
CA ASP A 241 -2.98 5.63 11.53
C ASP A 241 -3.89 5.11 12.66
N SER A 242 -4.90 5.93 12.98
CA SER A 242 -5.84 5.68 14.07
C SER A 242 -7.13 5.02 13.61
N VAL A 243 -7.36 4.95 12.28
CA VAL A 243 -8.55 4.40 11.64
C VAL A 243 -8.33 2.92 11.35
N HIS A 244 -7.28 2.60 10.60
CA HIS A 244 -6.94 1.23 10.24
C HIS A 244 -5.79 0.73 11.13
N THR A 245 -6.08 -0.23 12.01
CA THR A 245 -5.10 -0.71 13.00
C THR A 245 -4.30 -1.93 12.52
N ALA A 246 -4.82 -2.69 11.55
CA ALA A 246 -4.08 -3.77 10.92
C ALA A 246 -2.99 -3.19 10.01
N ILE A 247 -1.73 -3.58 10.23
CA ILE A 247 -0.56 -2.99 9.56
C ILE A 247 -0.68 -3.04 8.03
N ASP A 248 -1.16 -4.15 7.48
CA ASP A 248 -1.36 -4.36 6.05
C ASP A 248 -2.62 -3.71 5.47
N ARG A 249 -3.38 -2.98 6.30
CA ARG A 249 -4.61 -2.26 5.93
C ARG A 249 -4.57 -0.77 6.26
N LYS A 250 -3.50 -0.32 6.90
CA LYS A 250 -3.19 1.08 7.16
C LYS A 250 -3.12 1.91 5.89
N ASP A 251 -3.39 3.19 6.00
CA ASP A 251 -3.17 4.15 4.93
C ASP A 251 -1.72 4.10 4.44
N ALA A 252 -1.53 4.23 3.13
CA ALA A 252 -0.22 4.21 2.53
C ALA A 252 0.31 5.64 2.37
N TYR A 253 1.52 5.87 2.84
CA TYR A 253 2.26 7.11 2.66
C TYR A 253 3.43 6.84 1.71
N VAL A 254 3.78 7.87 0.94
CA VAL A 254 5.01 7.89 0.14
C VAL A 254 5.86 9.07 0.58
N LYS A 255 7.13 8.80 0.84
CA LYS A 255 8.12 9.77 1.30
C LYS A 255 9.52 9.33 0.84
N ARG A 256 10.50 10.22 0.97
CA ARG A 256 11.91 9.89 0.80
C ARG A 256 12.51 9.39 2.11
N CYS A 257 13.25 8.29 2.05
CA CYS A 257 14.04 7.81 3.18
C CYS A 257 15.29 8.68 3.30
N VAL A 258 15.31 9.62 4.23
CA VAL A 258 16.45 10.54 4.39
C VAL A 258 17.53 9.99 5.30
N ALA A 259 17.17 9.12 6.25
CA ALA A 259 18.08 8.50 7.19
C ALA A 259 17.68 7.04 7.48
N VAL A 260 18.68 6.17 7.60
CA VAL A 260 18.51 4.75 7.92
C VAL A 260 19.07 4.45 9.31
N GLY A 261 18.81 3.25 9.83
CA GLY A 261 19.27 2.84 11.15
C GLY A 261 20.76 3.11 11.40
N GLY A 262 21.06 3.78 12.51
CA GLY A 262 22.40 4.20 12.93
C GLY A 262 22.77 5.65 12.58
N ASP A 263 22.04 6.29 11.66
CA ASP A 263 22.28 7.68 11.30
C ASP A 263 21.86 8.67 12.40
N VAL A 264 22.46 9.85 12.39
CA VAL A 264 22.04 11.01 13.16
C VAL A 264 21.48 12.07 12.22
N LEU A 265 20.22 12.45 12.43
CA LEU A 265 19.51 13.44 11.64
C LEU A 265 19.37 14.74 12.42
N GLU A 266 19.58 15.86 11.75
CA GLU A 266 19.38 17.21 12.30
C GLU A 266 18.84 18.14 11.21
N VAL A 267 17.95 19.05 11.55
CA VAL A 267 17.47 20.13 10.69
C VAL A 267 17.89 21.46 11.31
N ARG A 268 18.59 22.29 10.53
CA ARG A 268 19.06 23.62 10.95
C ARG A 268 18.50 24.65 10.00
N LYS A 269 17.64 25.53 10.52
CA LYS A 269 16.95 26.55 9.72
C LYS A 269 16.27 25.91 8.51
N GLY A 270 15.53 24.80 8.67
CA GLY A 270 14.86 24.10 7.56
C GLY A 270 15.78 23.26 6.64
N ARG A 271 17.09 23.28 6.83
CA ARG A 271 18.05 22.52 5.98
C ARG A 271 18.47 21.23 6.68
N LEU A 272 18.44 20.11 5.95
CA LEU A 272 18.68 18.77 6.50
C LEU A 272 20.18 18.43 6.53
N PHE A 273 20.60 17.82 7.65
CA PHE A 273 21.94 17.29 7.87
C PHE A 273 21.86 15.84 8.35
N ILE A 274 22.63 14.96 7.71
CA ILE A 274 22.78 13.55 8.09
C ILE A 274 24.24 13.31 8.50
N ASN A 275 24.46 12.84 9.72
CA ASN A 275 25.79 12.63 10.30
C ASN A 275 26.66 13.89 10.20
N GLY A 276 26.05 15.06 10.44
CA GLY A 276 26.70 16.37 10.37
C GLY A 276 26.95 16.92 8.95
N LYS A 277 26.66 16.16 7.89
CA LYS A 277 26.83 16.60 6.50
C LYS A 277 25.50 17.09 5.93
N PRO A 278 25.47 18.16 5.13
CA PRO A 278 24.26 18.59 4.46
C PRO A 278 23.74 17.50 3.53
N GLU A 279 22.42 17.43 3.36
CA GLU A 279 21.79 16.51 2.44
C GLU A 279 22.26 16.71 0.99
N VAL A 280 22.30 15.61 0.24
CA VAL A 280 22.49 15.62 -1.21
C VAL A 280 21.13 15.63 -1.89
N ILE A 281 20.79 16.76 -2.51
CA ILE A 281 19.59 16.91 -3.35
C ILE A 281 19.83 16.19 -4.68
N LEU A 282 18.92 15.28 -5.05
CA LEU A 282 19.00 14.54 -6.32
C LEU A 282 18.45 15.39 -7.49
N GLY A 283 18.75 14.99 -8.73
CA GLY A 283 18.33 15.74 -9.92
C GLY A 283 16.82 15.78 -10.12
N ASP A 284 16.07 14.83 -9.55
CA ASP A 284 14.61 14.82 -9.58
C ASP A 284 13.93 15.55 -8.43
N GLN A 285 14.71 16.17 -7.55
CA GLN A 285 14.24 16.95 -6.42
C GLN A 285 14.45 18.44 -6.70
N GLU A 286 13.52 19.25 -6.19
CA GLU A 286 13.70 20.70 -6.12
C GLU A 286 13.49 21.12 -4.67
N ASN A 287 14.42 21.91 -4.13
CA ASN A 287 14.27 22.45 -2.79
C ASN A 287 13.08 23.41 -2.77
N GLN A 288 12.12 23.13 -1.88
CA GLN A 288 10.89 23.91 -1.73
C GLN A 288 10.85 24.49 -0.33
N VAL A 289 10.54 25.79 -0.27
CA VAL A 289 10.51 26.55 0.97
C VAL A 289 9.23 27.38 1.01
N SER A 290 8.64 27.51 2.19
CA SER A 290 7.46 28.33 2.39
C SER A 290 7.80 29.82 2.43
N TYR A 291 7.00 30.63 1.73
CA TYR A 291 7.18 32.07 1.65
C TYR A 291 5.85 32.80 1.85
N LEU A 292 5.92 33.96 2.52
CA LEU A 292 4.92 35.02 2.40
C LEU A 292 5.36 35.97 1.27
N VAL A 293 4.55 36.09 0.23
CA VAL A 293 4.78 37.01 -0.89
C VAL A 293 3.78 38.14 -0.81
N TYR A 294 4.27 39.38 -0.86
CA TYR A 294 3.47 40.59 -0.79
C TYR A 294 3.39 41.25 -2.15
N THR A 295 2.20 41.70 -2.52
CA THR A 295 1.95 42.44 -3.77
C THR A 295 1.13 43.71 -3.55
N SER A 296 1.32 44.68 -4.43
CA SER A 296 0.58 45.96 -4.41
C SER A 296 -0.84 45.83 -4.96
N GLN A 297 -1.09 44.82 -5.81
CA GLN A 297 -2.39 44.52 -6.40
C GLN A 297 -2.63 43.02 -6.37
N GLN A 298 -3.89 42.62 -6.51
CA GLN A 298 -4.28 41.22 -6.53
C GLN A 298 -3.71 40.53 -7.78
N ILE A 299 -3.05 39.39 -7.59
CA ILE A 299 -2.56 38.56 -8.71
C ILE A 299 -3.75 37.74 -9.27
N ASP A 300 -3.85 37.64 -10.60
CA ASP A 300 -4.68 36.61 -11.23
C ASP A 300 -4.04 35.23 -11.01
N VAL A 301 -4.50 34.52 -9.98
CA VAL A 301 -4.00 33.20 -9.58
C VAL A 301 -4.15 32.16 -10.70
N ASN A 302 -5.21 32.23 -11.50
CA ASN A 302 -5.40 31.31 -12.63
C ASN A 302 -4.35 31.56 -13.71
N GLN A 303 -4.06 32.82 -14.02
CA GLN A 303 -3.00 33.17 -14.95
C GLN A 303 -1.62 32.78 -14.41
N LEU A 304 -1.38 32.97 -13.12
CA LEU A 304 -0.16 32.53 -12.45
C LEU A 304 0.03 31.02 -12.56
N TRP A 305 -1.02 30.23 -12.30
CA TRP A 305 -0.98 28.77 -12.46
C TRP A 305 -0.76 28.32 -13.89
N ASN A 306 -1.34 29.01 -14.87
CA ASN A 306 -1.09 28.72 -16.28
C ASN A 306 0.37 29.00 -16.67
N ARG A 307 1.00 30.00 -16.06
CA ARG A 307 2.40 30.39 -16.34
C ARG A 307 3.42 29.53 -15.59
N LEU A 308 3.20 29.30 -14.30
CA LEU A 308 4.19 28.70 -13.38
C LEU A 308 3.86 27.25 -12.99
N GLY A 309 2.72 26.73 -13.43
CA GLY A 309 2.15 25.48 -12.94
C GLY A 309 1.30 25.71 -11.67
N TYR A 310 0.47 24.73 -11.35
CA TYR A 310 -0.35 24.80 -10.14
C TYR A 310 0.54 24.91 -8.89
N LEU A 311 0.19 25.85 -8.03
CA LEU A 311 0.87 26.14 -6.77
C LEU A 311 -0.21 26.32 -5.70
N PRO A 312 -0.30 25.42 -4.70
CA PRO A 312 -1.22 25.64 -3.58
C PRO A 312 -0.79 26.90 -2.83
N LEU A 313 -1.71 27.84 -2.69
CA LEU A 313 -1.50 29.09 -1.98
C LEU A 313 -2.74 29.48 -1.18
N GLN A 314 -2.53 30.28 -0.14
CA GLN A 314 -3.60 30.97 0.58
C GLN A 314 -3.43 32.48 0.39
N GLU A 315 -4.52 33.16 0.05
CA GLU A 315 -4.54 34.61 -0.16
C GLU A 315 -5.14 35.33 1.05
N GLY A 316 -4.57 36.47 1.41
CA GLY A 316 -5.11 37.40 2.39
C GLY A 316 -4.94 38.85 1.95
N ALA A 317 -5.89 39.71 2.32
CA ALA A 317 -5.76 41.15 2.15
C ALA A 317 -4.93 41.75 3.28
N THR A 318 -4.16 42.80 2.97
CA THR A 318 -3.42 43.62 3.93
C THR A 318 -3.85 45.09 3.80
N ALA A 319 -3.37 45.96 4.69
CA ALA A 319 -3.73 47.39 4.65
C ALA A 319 -3.35 48.07 3.31
N ASP A 320 -2.23 47.65 2.71
CA ASP A 320 -1.61 48.32 1.56
C ASP A 320 -1.50 47.41 0.31
N GLY A 321 -2.21 46.28 0.29
CA GLY A 321 -2.12 45.32 -0.82
C GLY A 321 -2.55 43.91 -0.42
N TYR A 322 -1.87 42.90 -0.96
CA TYR A 322 -2.22 41.48 -0.79
C TYR A 322 -1.01 40.68 -0.29
N VAL A 323 -1.29 39.60 0.45
CA VAL A 323 -0.29 38.62 0.89
C VAL A 323 -0.71 37.23 0.44
N TYR A 324 0.26 36.48 -0.07
CA TYR A 324 0.10 35.11 -0.55
C TYR A 324 1.03 34.20 0.24
N HIS A 325 0.46 33.24 0.94
CA HIS A 325 1.22 32.17 1.58
C HIS A 325 1.41 31.03 0.59
N PHE A 326 2.64 30.88 0.11
CA PHE A 326 3.04 29.73 -0.69
C PHE A 326 3.67 28.67 0.22
N GLN A 327 3.16 27.43 0.14
CA GLN A 327 3.63 26.34 0.99
C GLN A 327 4.94 25.70 0.54
N GLY A 328 5.39 25.95 -0.70
CA GLY A 328 6.62 25.36 -1.24
C GLY A 328 7.03 25.98 -2.57
N LEU A 329 7.67 27.15 -2.52
CA LEU A 329 8.30 27.74 -3.71
C LEU A 329 9.72 27.22 -3.88
N THR A 330 10.10 27.00 -5.13
CA THR A 330 11.49 26.77 -5.51
C THR A 330 12.17 28.10 -5.82
N ASP A 331 13.50 28.14 -5.76
CA ASP A 331 14.26 29.36 -6.04
C ASP A 331 13.93 29.96 -7.42
N LYS A 332 13.69 29.09 -8.40
CA LYS A 332 13.28 29.47 -9.76
C LYS A 332 11.90 30.12 -9.77
N LEU A 333 10.92 29.49 -9.14
CA LEU A 333 9.55 30.02 -9.08
C LEU A 333 9.48 31.35 -8.32
N LEU A 334 10.24 31.46 -7.22
CA LEU A 334 10.36 32.70 -6.49
C LEU A 334 10.99 33.81 -7.35
N ALA A 335 12.00 33.49 -8.17
CA ALA A 335 12.59 34.43 -9.11
C ALA A 335 11.60 34.90 -10.18
N ASP A 336 10.75 34.00 -10.69
CA ASP A 336 9.70 34.35 -11.65
C ASP A 336 8.62 35.24 -11.02
N ILE A 337 8.21 34.94 -9.78
CA ILE A 337 7.25 35.75 -9.00
C ILE A 337 7.80 37.17 -8.74
N LYS A 338 9.11 37.28 -8.45
CA LYS A 338 9.78 38.58 -8.25
C LYS A 338 9.76 39.48 -9.49
N GLN A 339 9.48 38.94 -10.67
CA GLN A 339 9.37 39.72 -11.92
C GLN A 339 7.95 40.23 -12.19
N LEU A 340 6.96 39.86 -11.38
CA LEU A 340 5.60 40.37 -11.52
C LEU A 340 5.59 41.87 -11.21
N PRO A 341 4.89 42.71 -12.01
CA PRO A 341 4.85 44.15 -11.78
C PRO A 341 4.16 44.51 -10.46
N GLU A 342 3.32 43.63 -9.92
CA GLU A 342 2.65 43.80 -8.63
C GLU A 342 3.55 43.39 -7.44
N PHE A 343 4.71 42.77 -7.65
CA PHE A 343 5.55 42.25 -6.57
C PHE A 343 6.15 43.35 -5.69
N VAL A 344 6.05 43.18 -4.37
CA VAL A 344 6.62 44.11 -3.37
C VAL A 344 7.79 43.46 -2.64
N LYS A 345 7.56 42.32 -1.96
CA LYS A 345 8.58 41.60 -1.20
C LYS A 345 8.21 40.13 -1.01
N ALA A 346 9.19 39.31 -0.63
CA ALA A 346 9.00 37.92 -0.22
C ALA A 346 9.81 37.62 1.05
N GLU A 347 9.17 36.96 2.00
CA GLU A 347 9.75 36.60 3.31
C GLU A 347 9.65 35.09 3.51
N GLU A 348 10.79 34.46 3.79
CA GLU A 348 10.85 33.03 4.08
C GLU A 348 10.21 32.76 5.44
N ILE A 349 9.33 31.76 5.52
CA ILE A 349 8.68 31.39 6.77
C ILE A 349 9.57 30.39 7.51
N LEU A 350 10.04 30.78 8.69
CA LEU A 350 10.84 29.94 9.56
C LEU A 350 10.37 30.08 10.99
N SER A 351 10.21 28.96 11.67
CA SER A 351 9.93 28.90 13.11
C SER A 351 11.12 29.40 13.93
N GLU A 352 10.85 29.97 15.10
CA GLU A 352 11.92 30.45 15.98
C GLU A 352 12.72 29.29 16.57
N LYS A 353 14.03 29.48 16.75
CA LYS A 353 14.87 28.41 17.32
C LYS A 353 14.54 28.22 18.80
N GLY A 354 14.15 26.99 19.16
CA GLY A 354 13.79 26.62 20.52
C GLY A 354 12.29 26.76 20.82
N GLU A 355 11.52 27.31 19.88
CA GLU A 355 10.06 27.25 19.93
C GLU A 355 9.62 25.81 19.67
N LYS A 356 8.76 25.29 20.55
CA LYS A 356 8.29 23.92 20.46
C LYS A 356 6.96 23.84 19.72
N THR A 357 6.90 23.02 18.67
CA THR A 357 5.64 22.79 17.94
C THR A 357 4.79 21.72 18.66
N ILE A 358 3.73 22.17 19.34
CA ILE A 358 2.68 21.31 19.91
C ILE A 358 1.32 21.73 19.36
N SER A 359 0.52 20.75 18.96
CA SER A 359 -0.87 20.94 18.57
C SER A 359 -1.81 20.33 19.60
N TYR A 360 -3.00 20.91 19.74
CA TYR A 360 -4.03 20.46 20.67
C TYR A 360 -5.34 20.24 19.94
N LEU A 361 -6.04 19.15 20.29
CA LEU A 361 -7.36 18.82 19.75
C LEU A 361 -8.48 19.72 20.31
N ASN A 362 -8.18 20.49 21.36
CA ASN A 362 -9.14 21.35 22.02
C ASN A 362 -8.55 22.73 22.37
N PRO A 363 -9.39 23.79 22.39
CA PRO A 363 -8.94 25.14 22.72
C PRO A 363 -8.32 25.27 24.12
N GLN A 364 -8.70 24.40 25.07
CA GLN A 364 -8.20 24.41 26.44
C GLN A 364 -6.78 23.81 26.58
N GLN A 365 -6.19 23.32 25.49
CA GLN A 365 -4.84 22.75 25.46
C GLN A 365 -4.61 21.60 26.45
N THR A 366 -5.65 20.83 26.75
CA THR A 366 -5.55 19.68 27.67
C THR A 366 -5.36 18.35 26.93
N LYS A 367 -5.68 18.30 25.63
CA LYS A 367 -5.57 17.10 24.82
C LYS A 367 -4.65 17.33 23.63
N ILE A 368 -3.45 16.80 23.72
CA ILE A 368 -2.43 16.94 22.67
C ILE A 368 -2.87 16.16 21.42
N ASP A 369 -2.76 16.82 20.28
CA ASP A 369 -2.83 16.18 18.98
C ASP A 369 -1.46 15.64 18.61
N THR A 370 -1.26 14.34 18.84
CA THR A 370 0.01 13.67 18.51
C THR A 370 0.27 13.59 17.01
N THR A 371 -0.73 13.86 16.16
CA THR A 371 -0.58 13.86 14.71
C THR A 371 0.19 15.08 14.24
N ASN A 372 -0.15 16.27 14.75
CA ASN A 372 0.41 17.55 14.33
C ASN A 372 1.47 18.10 15.30
N THR A 373 1.82 17.34 16.34
CA THR A 373 2.89 17.67 17.29
C THR A 373 4.23 17.09 16.83
N ILE A 374 5.31 17.83 17.04
CA ILE A 374 6.67 17.36 16.71
C ILE A 374 7.09 16.19 17.62
N PHE A 375 7.66 15.17 16.99
CA PHE A 375 8.25 14.01 17.65
C PHE A 375 9.74 14.22 17.93
N PRO A 376 10.27 13.80 19.09
CA PRO A 376 9.53 13.36 20.26
C PRO A 376 8.94 14.57 21.02
N ILE A 377 7.80 14.33 21.66
CA ILE A 377 6.98 15.37 22.28
C ILE A 377 7.67 16.13 23.43
N ASN A 378 8.76 15.65 24.00
CA ASN A 378 9.44 16.26 25.15
C ASN A 378 10.61 17.18 24.75
N ARG A 379 10.92 17.33 23.47
CA ARG A 379 12.00 18.21 22.99
C ARG A 379 11.44 19.58 22.59
N ASN A 380 12.27 20.61 22.70
CA ASN A 380 11.95 21.97 22.26
C ASN A 380 12.35 22.15 20.79
N TRP A 381 11.76 21.31 19.94
CA TRP A 381 12.00 21.27 18.51
C TRP A 381 10.78 21.73 17.73
N ASN A 382 11.04 22.20 16.52
CA ASN A 382 10.05 22.50 15.50
C ASN A 382 10.50 21.94 14.14
N GLN A 383 9.74 22.23 13.08
CA GLN A 383 10.03 21.72 11.74
C GLN A 383 11.37 22.22 11.17
N ASP A 384 11.77 23.45 11.53
CA ASP A 384 12.96 24.14 11.03
C ASP A 384 14.20 23.92 11.89
N TRP A 385 13.99 23.58 13.16
CA TRP A 385 15.01 23.33 14.17
C TRP A 385 14.70 22.01 14.86
N TYR A 386 15.24 20.93 14.29
CA TYR A 386 14.93 19.56 14.68
C TYR A 386 16.19 18.75 14.95
N GLY A 387 16.17 17.89 15.95
CA GLY A 387 17.31 17.04 16.28
C GLY A 387 18.41 17.78 17.06
N PRO A 388 19.60 17.16 17.18
CA PRO A 388 19.98 15.88 16.58
C PRO A 388 19.19 14.70 17.15
N ILE A 389 18.77 13.77 16.28
CA ILE A 389 18.14 12.50 16.67
C ILE A 389 18.85 11.33 16.00
N ARG A 390 19.14 10.27 16.76
CA ARG A 390 19.73 9.04 16.21
C ARG A 390 18.63 8.07 15.80
N ILE A 391 18.71 7.55 14.58
CA ILE A 391 17.75 6.58 14.05
C ILE A 391 18.09 5.20 14.62
N PRO A 392 17.17 4.51 15.30
CA PRO A 392 17.44 3.19 15.87
C PRO A 392 17.72 2.15 14.77
N LYS A 393 18.68 1.26 15.02
CA LYS A 393 18.90 0.07 14.19
C LYS A 393 18.68 -1.20 15.00
N LYS A 394 18.38 -2.30 14.31
CA LYS A 394 18.25 -3.61 14.93
C LYS A 394 19.51 -3.97 15.73
N GLY A 395 19.30 -4.42 16.96
CA GLY A 395 20.36 -4.79 17.89
C GLY A 395 20.94 -3.63 18.72
N ASP A 396 20.54 -2.38 18.46
CA ASP A 396 20.89 -1.28 19.37
C ASP A 396 20.31 -1.53 20.76
N VAL A 397 21.10 -1.20 21.80
CA VAL A 397 20.63 -1.16 23.19
C VAL A 397 20.45 0.30 23.58
N VAL A 398 19.22 0.68 23.88
CA VAL A 398 18.84 2.05 24.23
C VAL A 398 18.46 2.15 25.70
N LYS A 399 18.83 3.25 26.35
CA LYS A 399 18.43 3.52 27.75
C LYS A 399 16.96 3.94 27.78
N ILE A 400 16.21 3.39 28.74
CA ILE A 400 14.79 3.67 28.94
C ILE A 400 14.59 4.30 30.31
N ASN A 401 14.25 5.59 30.31
CA ASN A 401 13.91 6.39 31.48
C ASN A 401 12.85 7.44 31.10
N GLN A 402 12.44 8.31 32.03
CA GLN A 402 11.39 9.30 31.74
C GLN A 402 11.77 10.30 30.63
N GLU A 403 13.07 10.57 30.43
CA GLU A 403 13.55 11.48 29.38
C GLU A 403 13.53 10.82 28.00
N THR A 404 13.93 9.55 27.89
CA THR A 404 14.03 8.84 26.61
C THR A 404 12.76 8.10 26.23
N LEU A 405 11.85 7.86 27.17
CA LEU A 405 10.61 7.12 26.92
C LEU A 405 9.78 7.71 25.77
N PRO A 406 9.60 9.03 25.63
CA PRO A 406 8.84 9.58 24.50
C PRO A 406 9.42 9.26 23.11
N GLU A 407 10.73 9.03 23.01
CA GLU A 407 11.41 8.62 21.77
C GLU A 407 11.16 7.14 21.45
N TYR A 408 11.15 6.26 22.46
CA TYR A 408 11.13 4.81 22.26
C TYR A 408 9.80 4.12 22.58
N GLN A 409 8.82 4.82 23.16
CA GLN A 409 7.56 4.21 23.59
C GLN A 409 6.82 3.52 22.45
N TRP A 410 6.79 4.10 21.25
CA TRP A 410 6.10 3.51 20.10
C TRP A 410 6.87 2.33 19.51
N ILE A 411 8.20 2.41 19.51
CA ILE A 411 9.07 1.27 19.16
C ILE A 411 8.72 0.08 20.05
N ILE A 412 8.78 0.26 21.36
CA ILE A 412 8.58 -0.84 22.31
C ILE A 412 7.15 -1.39 22.24
N SER A 413 6.16 -0.50 22.26
CA SER A 413 4.75 -0.89 22.42
C SER A 413 4.02 -1.21 21.11
N LYS A 414 4.09 -0.30 20.13
CA LYS A 414 3.29 -0.39 18.90
C LYS A 414 3.98 -1.19 17.80
N TYR A 415 5.29 -1.03 17.64
CA TYR A 415 6.05 -1.59 16.51
C TYR A 415 6.73 -2.93 16.86
N GLU A 416 7.14 -3.11 18.11
CA GLU A 416 7.78 -4.36 18.56
C GLU A 416 6.89 -5.19 19.49
N HIS A 417 5.61 -4.79 19.58
CA HIS A 417 4.49 -5.54 20.16
C HIS A 417 4.71 -5.97 21.62
N ASN A 418 5.42 -5.17 22.42
CA ASN A 418 5.58 -5.42 23.85
C ASN A 418 4.54 -4.66 24.69
N LYS A 419 4.22 -5.18 25.87
CA LYS A 419 3.45 -4.44 26.86
C LYS A 419 4.37 -3.45 27.57
N LEU A 420 4.06 -2.15 27.50
CA LEU A 420 4.81 -1.08 28.14
C LEU A 420 3.95 -0.41 29.22
N GLU A 421 4.45 -0.32 30.44
CA GLU A 421 3.77 0.32 31.56
C GLU A 421 4.74 1.28 32.28
N ASN A 422 4.27 2.46 32.68
CA ASN A 422 5.01 3.40 33.53
C ASN A 422 4.26 3.53 34.85
N LYS A 423 4.83 2.99 35.93
CA LYS A 423 4.23 2.98 37.28
C LYS A 423 5.12 3.78 38.21
N ASN A 424 4.66 4.96 38.63
CA ASN A 424 5.35 5.84 39.57
C ASN A 424 6.81 6.14 39.16
N GLY A 425 7.05 6.40 37.88
CA GLY A 425 8.39 6.71 37.35
C GLY A 425 9.23 5.49 36.96
N LYS A 426 8.82 4.28 37.34
CA LYS A 426 9.45 3.01 36.94
C LYS A 426 8.82 2.45 35.69
N ILE A 427 9.66 2.05 34.74
CA ILE A 427 9.22 1.55 33.43
C ILE A 427 9.27 0.03 33.44
N TYR A 428 8.18 -0.60 33.00
CA TYR A 428 8.04 -2.05 32.91
C TYR A 428 7.78 -2.46 31.47
N ILE A 429 8.54 -3.44 30.98
CA ILE A 429 8.37 -4.05 29.66
C ILE A 429 8.01 -5.52 29.86
N ASN A 430 6.84 -5.92 29.37
CA ASN A 430 6.26 -7.26 29.57
C ASN A 430 6.21 -7.68 31.05
N GLY A 431 5.91 -6.71 31.93
CA GLY A 431 5.80 -6.92 33.38
C GLY A 431 7.12 -6.92 34.15
N LYS A 432 8.27 -6.76 33.49
CA LYS A 432 9.59 -6.67 34.15
C LYS A 432 10.09 -5.23 34.15
N GLU A 433 10.59 -4.76 35.30
CA GLU A 433 11.23 -3.44 35.40
C GLU A 433 12.43 -3.40 34.45
N ALA A 434 12.51 -2.36 33.62
CA ALA A 434 13.49 -2.25 32.54
C ALA A 434 14.05 -0.83 32.48
N ASN A 435 15.38 -0.74 32.49
CA ASN A 435 16.14 0.51 32.32
C ASN A 435 16.80 0.60 30.93
N GLU A 436 16.69 -0.46 30.14
CA GLU A 436 17.23 -0.57 28.80
C GLU A 436 16.30 -1.42 27.93
N TYR A 437 16.46 -1.27 26.62
CA TYR A 437 15.71 -2.04 25.63
C TYR A 437 16.57 -2.33 24.41
N THR A 438 16.51 -3.56 23.91
CA THR A 438 17.17 -3.96 22.66
C THR A 438 16.19 -3.86 21.50
N ILE A 439 16.54 -3.04 20.51
CA ILE A 439 15.76 -2.82 19.29
C ILE A 439 15.75 -4.11 18.44
N LYS A 440 14.56 -4.55 17.99
CA LYS A 440 14.37 -5.85 17.30
C LYS A 440 14.28 -5.76 15.79
N GLN A 441 14.05 -4.58 15.22
CA GLN A 441 13.98 -4.34 13.77
C GLN A 441 14.66 -3.04 13.36
N ASP A 442 14.91 -2.86 12.06
CA ASP A 442 15.45 -1.61 11.54
C ASP A 442 14.36 -0.52 11.44
N TYR A 443 14.79 0.73 11.60
CA TYR A 443 13.94 1.91 11.52
C TYR A 443 14.47 2.91 10.51
N TYR A 444 13.55 3.71 9.98
CA TYR A 444 13.81 4.67 8.92
C TYR A 444 13.20 6.02 9.28
N PHE A 445 13.88 7.10 8.86
CA PHE A 445 13.33 8.44 8.93
C PHE A 445 12.87 8.87 7.54
N MET A 446 11.56 9.03 7.40
CA MET A 446 10.90 9.30 6.13
C MET A 446 10.46 10.77 6.09
N MET A 447 10.92 11.55 5.11
CA MET A 447 10.57 12.96 4.93
C MET A 447 10.02 13.24 3.54
N GLY A 448 9.13 14.21 3.43
CA GLY A 448 8.64 14.68 2.13
C GLY A 448 9.68 15.56 1.44
N ASP A 449 9.68 15.55 0.11
CA ASP A 449 10.54 16.45 -0.68
C ASP A 449 10.02 17.90 -0.60
N ASN A 450 8.70 18.08 -0.44
CA ASN A 450 8.09 19.36 -0.12
C ASN A 450 7.98 19.51 1.40
N ARG A 451 9.08 19.89 2.05
CA ARG A 451 9.25 19.79 3.51
C ARG A 451 8.23 20.59 4.30
N ASP A 452 7.95 21.82 3.91
CA ASP A 452 7.05 22.69 4.67
C ASP A 452 5.57 22.31 4.49
N ALA A 453 5.27 21.45 3.51
CA ALA A 453 3.94 20.92 3.21
C ALA A 453 3.84 19.39 3.45
N SER A 454 4.65 18.84 4.36
CA SER A 454 4.77 17.40 4.56
C SER A 454 4.56 16.98 6.01
N LEU A 455 3.45 16.29 6.25
CA LEU A 455 3.27 15.50 7.47
C LEU A 455 4.15 14.23 7.37
N ASP A 456 5.32 14.28 7.99
CA ASP A 456 6.35 13.25 7.90
C ASP A 456 6.92 12.80 9.26
N ALA A 457 8.04 12.06 9.26
CA ALA A 457 8.61 11.47 10.46
C ALA A 457 9.01 12.49 11.54
N ARG A 458 9.13 13.77 11.19
CA ARG A 458 9.27 14.85 12.18
C ARG A 458 8.07 14.91 13.15
N PHE A 459 6.90 14.44 12.73
CA PHE A 459 5.67 14.43 13.52
C PHE A 459 5.31 13.04 14.03
N PHE A 460 5.26 12.03 13.14
CA PHE A 460 4.79 10.69 13.51
C PHE A 460 5.90 9.74 13.98
N GLY A 461 7.16 10.19 13.95
CA GLY A 461 8.33 9.45 14.40
C GLY A 461 8.83 8.41 13.40
N PHE A 462 9.62 7.46 13.91
CA PHE A 462 10.31 6.47 13.10
C PHE A 462 9.37 5.50 12.38
N VAL A 463 9.72 5.14 11.14
CA VAL A 463 9.01 4.12 10.37
C VAL A 463 9.70 2.77 10.55
N PRO A 464 9.06 1.76 11.16
CA PRO A 464 9.61 0.41 11.28
C PRO A 464 9.65 -0.33 9.94
N GLU A 465 10.61 -1.26 9.80
CA GLU A 465 10.73 -2.18 8.66
C GLU A 465 9.42 -2.94 8.35
N GLU A 466 8.66 -3.34 9.38
CA GLU A 466 7.40 -4.08 9.17
C GLU A 466 6.31 -3.26 8.44
N TYR A 467 6.43 -1.92 8.40
CA TYR A 467 5.47 -1.01 7.76
C TYR A 467 5.83 -0.70 6.31
N ILE A 468 7.04 -1.03 5.84
CA ILE A 468 7.46 -0.80 4.46
C ILE A 468 6.60 -1.62 3.49
N VAL A 469 6.01 -0.99 2.49
CA VAL A 469 5.20 -1.67 1.46
C VAL A 469 6.07 -2.03 0.25
N GLY A 470 6.85 -1.07 -0.25
CA GLY A 470 7.65 -1.29 -1.45
C GLY A 470 8.26 -0.03 -2.04
N LYS A 471 8.85 -0.18 -3.22
CA LYS A 471 9.57 0.86 -3.97
C LYS A 471 8.73 1.32 -5.16
N PRO A 472 8.38 2.62 -5.30
CA PRO A 472 7.80 3.14 -6.53
C PRO A 472 8.68 2.83 -7.74
N MET A 473 8.09 2.25 -8.78
CA MET A 473 8.78 1.90 -10.01
C MET A 473 8.61 3.00 -11.06
N PHE A 474 7.37 3.33 -11.39
CA PHE A 474 7.02 4.31 -12.42
C PHE A 474 5.62 4.89 -12.19
N THR A 475 5.38 6.05 -12.78
CA THR A 475 4.05 6.69 -12.85
C THR A 475 3.32 6.14 -14.06
N TRP A 476 2.28 5.33 -13.90
CA TRP A 476 1.57 4.73 -15.04
C TRP A 476 0.50 5.66 -15.62
N MET A 477 -0.01 6.59 -14.82
CA MET A 477 -0.99 7.59 -15.23
C MET A 477 -0.79 8.87 -14.41
N SER A 478 -1.12 10.03 -14.98
CA SER A 478 -0.95 11.32 -14.32
C SER A 478 -2.07 12.27 -14.71
N LEU A 479 -2.93 12.61 -13.75
CA LEU A 479 -4.17 13.38 -13.95
C LEU A 479 -4.21 14.57 -12.97
N GLN A 480 -3.98 15.77 -13.48
CA GLN A 480 -4.13 17.00 -12.71
C GLN A 480 -5.62 17.31 -12.46
N GLY A 481 -5.96 17.92 -11.31
CA GLY A 481 -7.35 18.26 -10.98
C GLY A 481 -8.23 17.09 -10.55
N VAL A 482 -7.64 15.92 -10.25
CA VAL A 482 -8.37 14.76 -9.72
C VAL A 482 -8.48 14.78 -8.20
N PHE A 483 -7.46 15.30 -7.52
CA PHE A 483 -7.42 15.39 -6.04
C PHE A 483 -7.23 16.82 -5.52
N ASP A 484 -7.14 17.80 -6.42
CA ASP A 484 -6.96 19.22 -6.10
C ASP A 484 -7.95 20.08 -6.91
N GLU A 485 -8.02 21.37 -6.55
CA GLU A 485 -8.87 22.37 -7.22
C GLU A 485 -8.26 22.88 -8.54
N GLY A 486 -7.15 22.30 -8.98
CA GLY A 486 -6.47 22.68 -10.21
C GLY A 486 -7.23 22.30 -11.48
N PRO A 487 -6.80 22.83 -12.65
CA PRO A 487 -7.42 22.51 -13.92
C PRO A 487 -7.26 21.03 -14.28
N LYS A 488 -8.34 20.41 -14.76
CA LYS A 488 -8.36 19.00 -15.16
C LYS A 488 -7.56 18.79 -16.44
N LYS A 489 -6.44 18.06 -16.35
CA LYS A 489 -5.55 17.80 -17.49
C LYS A 489 -4.82 16.47 -17.34
N ILE A 490 -4.67 15.73 -18.45
CA ILE A 490 -3.78 14.55 -18.52
C ILE A 490 -2.35 15.03 -18.76
N ARG A 491 -1.40 14.62 -17.90
CA ARG A 491 0.04 14.94 -18.01
C ARG A 491 0.78 13.81 -18.72
N TRP A 492 0.63 13.76 -20.04
CA TRP A 492 1.23 12.72 -20.90
C TRP A 492 2.75 12.62 -20.75
N ASP A 493 3.43 13.73 -20.50
CA ASP A 493 4.87 13.80 -20.30
C ASP A 493 5.34 13.07 -19.03
N ARG A 494 4.44 12.74 -18.10
CA ARG A 494 4.75 11.99 -16.87
C ARG A 494 4.46 10.50 -16.95
N MET A 495 3.73 10.06 -17.97
CA MET A 495 3.31 8.66 -18.09
C MET A 495 4.50 7.74 -18.39
N PHE A 496 4.48 6.58 -17.73
CA PHE A 496 5.50 5.52 -17.75
C PHE A 496 6.92 5.97 -17.40
N LYS A 497 7.09 7.12 -16.73
CA LYS A 497 8.39 7.58 -16.26
C LYS A 497 8.79 6.90 -14.96
N ALA A 498 10.04 6.42 -14.87
CA ALA A 498 10.55 5.85 -13.64
C ALA A 498 10.60 6.89 -12.52
N THR A 499 10.21 6.49 -11.31
CA THR A 499 9.94 7.46 -10.23
C THR A 499 11.06 7.57 -9.20
N ASN A 500 11.96 6.59 -9.13
CA ASN A 500 12.93 6.45 -8.05
C ASN A 500 14.39 6.31 -8.53
N THR A 501 14.75 7.04 -9.59
CA THR A 501 16.12 7.04 -10.16
C THR A 501 17.00 8.17 -9.65
N GLY A 502 16.40 9.24 -9.11
CA GLY A 502 17.14 10.45 -8.74
C GLY A 502 17.52 11.35 -9.92
N GLU A 503 17.11 11.00 -11.14
CA GLU A 503 17.49 11.70 -12.37
C GLU A 503 16.48 12.80 -12.71
N ALA A 504 16.97 13.99 -13.08
CA ALA A 504 16.13 15.09 -13.54
C ALA A 504 15.27 14.70 -14.77
N HIS A 505 15.88 13.95 -15.69
CA HIS A 505 15.21 13.45 -16.90
C HIS A 505 14.86 11.97 -16.75
N LYS A 506 13.76 11.70 -16.05
CA LYS A 506 13.26 10.35 -15.81
C LYS A 506 13.01 9.60 -17.13
N THR A 507 13.66 8.44 -17.27
CA THR A 507 13.47 7.53 -18.41
C THR A 507 12.01 7.07 -18.48
N SER A 508 11.42 7.13 -19.68
CA SER A 508 10.06 6.62 -19.93
C SER A 508 10.11 5.22 -20.55
N TYR A 509 9.30 4.31 -20.00
CA TYR A 509 9.18 2.92 -20.42
C TYR A 509 7.88 2.65 -21.19
N TRP A 510 7.23 3.69 -21.73
CA TRP A 510 5.98 3.54 -22.48
C TRP A 510 6.12 2.57 -23.67
N TRP A 511 7.30 2.54 -24.31
CA TRP A 511 7.60 1.65 -25.43
C TRP A 511 7.52 0.17 -25.03
N ILE A 512 7.83 -0.19 -23.77
CA ILE A 512 7.67 -1.56 -23.27
C ILE A 512 6.20 -1.93 -23.26
N ALA A 513 5.33 -1.04 -22.78
CA ALA A 513 3.89 -1.27 -22.79
C ALA A 513 3.37 -1.45 -24.23
N THR A 514 3.85 -0.64 -25.17
CA THR A 514 3.52 -0.78 -26.60
C THR A 514 3.99 -2.13 -27.17
N ILE A 515 5.20 -2.58 -26.85
CA ILE A 515 5.68 -3.91 -27.28
C ILE A 515 4.83 -5.01 -26.68
N ILE A 516 4.50 -4.95 -25.39
CA ILE A 516 3.65 -5.95 -24.72
C ILE A 516 2.27 -6.00 -25.36
N LEU A 517 1.64 -4.86 -25.61
CA LEU A 517 0.33 -4.80 -26.26
C LEU A 517 0.40 -5.29 -27.72
N GLY A 518 1.44 -4.88 -28.45
CA GLY A 518 1.69 -5.33 -29.82
C GLY A 518 1.92 -6.84 -29.90
N LEU A 519 2.65 -7.42 -28.95
CA LEU A 519 2.81 -8.86 -28.82
C LEU A 519 1.48 -9.50 -28.46
N PHE A 520 0.73 -8.98 -27.48
CA PHE A 520 -0.53 -9.57 -27.02
C PHE A 520 -1.58 -9.63 -28.13
N PHE A 521 -1.85 -8.51 -28.81
CA PHE A 521 -2.82 -8.45 -29.91
C PHE A 521 -2.28 -9.02 -31.22
N GLY A 522 -0.96 -8.96 -31.44
CA GLY A 522 -0.31 -9.46 -32.65
C GLY A 522 0.15 -10.92 -32.57
N TRP A 523 0.05 -11.58 -31.41
CA TRP A 523 0.62 -12.92 -31.19
C TRP A 523 0.05 -13.97 -32.16
N GLU A 524 -1.25 -13.93 -32.45
CA GLU A 524 -1.86 -14.84 -33.41
C GLU A 524 -1.30 -14.66 -34.83
N TYR A 525 -1.09 -13.42 -35.24
CA TYR A 525 -0.49 -13.11 -36.54
C TYR A 525 0.97 -13.55 -36.60
N ILE A 526 1.75 -13.24 -35.55
CA ILE A 526 3.16 -13.61 -35.42
C ILE A 526 3.33 -15.13 -35.37
N SER A 527 2.52 -15.84 -34.58
CA SER A 527 2.59 -17.30 -34.46
C SER A 527 2.22 -18.02 -35.75
N LYS A 528 1.26 -17.49 -36.53
CA LYS A 528 0.94 -18.00 -37.88
C LYS A 528 2.12 -17.86 -38.86
N LEU A 529 2.87 -16.76 -38.79
CA LEU A 529 4.09 -16.56 -39.60
C LEU A 529 5.19 -17.58 -39.25
N PHE A 530 5.34 -17.94 -37.96
CA PHE A 530 6.32 -18.95 -37.54
C PHE A 530 5.88 -20.38 -37.83
N LYS A 531 4.57 -20.69 -37.82
CA LYS A 531 4.06 -22.01 -38.24
C LYS A 531 4.28 -22.25 -39.74
N LYS A 532 4.06 -21.24 -40.60
CA LYS A 532 4.30 -21.34 -42.04
C LYS A 532 5.74 -21.68 -42.44
N LYS A 533 6.73 -21.48 -41.56
CA LYS A 533 8.14 -21.82 -41.83
C LYS A 533 8.53 -23.26 -41.49
N LYS A 534 7.66 -24.04 -40.83
CA LYS A 534 7.92 -25.46 -40.51
C LYS A 534 7.41 -26.44 -41.56
N ASP A 535 6.59 -25.98 -42.50
CA ASP A 535 5.96 -26.81 -43.54
C ASP A 535 6.62 -26.66 -44.93
N ASN A 536 7.84 -26.10 -45.00
CA ASN A 536 8.65 -26.02 -46.23
C ASN A 536 9.96 -26.80 -46.11
#